data_AF-A0A5J6U3C0-F1
#
_entry.id   AF-A0A5J6U3C0-F1
#
_cell.length_a   1.000
_cell.length_b   1.000
_cell.length_c   1.000
_cell.angle_alpha   90.00
_cell.angle_beta   90.00
_cell.angle_gamma   90.00
#
_symmetry.space_group_name_H-M   'P 1'
#
loop_
_entity.id
_entity.type
_entity.pdbx_description
1 polymer ?
#
loop_
_entity_poly.entity_id
_entity_poly.type
_entity_poly.pdbx_seq_one_letter_code
_entity_poly.pdbx_strand_id
1 'polypeptide(L)'
;MTTAPPPARRRLPGDVDMWVMILGDLFFFGCYFVTYMVFRALSAEEFAAAQRHLNVGIGVANTVVLLTSSLFAALAVLAVREDAWRKARGLLLAAGACGALFTVIKVYEWYAKIGEGHTIEDEFFSFYYVLTGVHLVHVLLGLLVLGIGVRELRASGRRRPTIVEQSVLLWHMIDLLWVVIFALLYLMG
;
A
#
# COMPACT_ATOMS: atom_id res chain seq x y z
N MET A 1 -21.07 -48.59 -0.70
CA MET A 1 -21.35 -47.16 -0.90
C MET A 1 -20.17 -46.37 -0.36
N THR A 2 -19.23 -45.99 -1.22
CA THR A 2 -18.08 -45.15 -0.89
C THR A 2 -18.46 -43.69 -1.11
N THR A 3 -18.62 -42.91 -0.03
CA THR A 3 -18.85 -41.47 -0.12
C THR A 3 -17.54 -40.80 -0.55
N ALA A 4 -17.56 -40.15 -1.71
CA ALA A 4 -16.45 -39.33 -2.16
C ALA A 4 -16.18 -38.21 -1.13
N PRO A 5 -14.91 -37.86 -0.86
CA PRO A 5 -14.60 -36.75 0.04
C PRO A 5 -15.20 -35.45 -0.52
N PRO A 6 -15.76 -34.59 0.34
CA PRO A 6 -16.36 -33.34 -0.10
C PRO A 6 -15.32 -32.49 -0.84
N PRO A 7 -15.70 -31.79 -1.93
CA PRO A 7 -14.76 -30.96 -2.69
C PRO A 7 -14.14 -29.91 -1.77
N ALA A 8 -12.81 -29.77 -1.86
CA ALA A 8 -12.06 -28.78 -1.10
C ALA A 8 -12.67 -27.40 -1.40
N ARG A 9 -13.39 -26.82 -0.42
CA ARG A 9 -13.93 -25.47 -0.56
C ARG A 9 -12.75 -24.55 -0.85
N ARG A 10 -12.73 -23.92 -2.04
CA ARG A 10 -11.86 -22.79 -2.34
C ARG A 10 -12.17 -21.71 -1.30
N ARG A 11 -11.41 -21.70 -0.19
CA ARG A 11 -11.42 -20.59 0.75
C ARG A 11 -10.75 -19.46 0.00
N LEU A 12 -11.51 -18.42 -0.34
CA LEU A 12 -10.89 -17.16 -0.68
C LEU A 12 -10.04 -16.78 0.54
N PRO A 13 -8.74 -16.48 0.38
CA PRO A 13 -7.97 -15.96 1.49
C PRO A 13 -8.58 -14.59 1.83
N GLY A 14 -9.03 -14.41 3.08
CA GLY A 14 -9.81 -13.25 3.53
C GLY A 14 -11.29 -13.55 3.75
N ASP A 15 -11.83 -13.07 4.88
CA ASP A 15 -13.26 -13.12 5.15
C ASP A 15 -14.01 -12.15 4.23
N VAL A 16 -15.31 -12.36 4.01
CA VAL A 16 -16.12 -11.50 3.10
C VAL A 16 -16.05 -10.03 3.51
N ASP A 17 -16.01 -9.76 4.81
CA ASP A 17 -15.94 -8.41 5.38
C ASP A 17 -14.68 -7.66 4.94
N MET A 18 -13.55 -8.39 4.80
CA MET A 18 -12.29 -7.82 4.33
C MET A 18 -12.36 -7.42 2.85
N TRP A 19 -13.01 -8.24 2.02
CA TRP A 19 -13.18 -7.91 0.60
C TRP A 19 -14.11 -6.74 0.38
N VAL A 20 -15.18 -6.62 1.18
CA VAL A 20 -16.06 -5.45 1.16
C VAL A 20 -15.30 -4.18 1.51
N MET A 21 -14.44 -4.23 2.55
CA MET A 21 -13.57 -3.11 2.91
C MET A 21 -12.62 -2.73 1.77
N ILE A 22 -11.88 -3.70 1.22
CA ILE A 22 -10.94 -3.49 0.09
C ILE A 22 -11.65 -2.84 -1.10
N LEU A 23 -12.79 -3.39 -1.51
CA LEU A 23 -13.53 -2.87 -2.66
C LEU A 23 -14.10 -1.48 -2.37
N GLY A 24 -14.51 -1.21 -1.13
CA GLY A 24 -14.92 0.12 -0.68
C GLY A 24 -13.79 1.15 -0.81
N ASP A 25 -12.61 0.84 -0.28
CA ASP A 25 -11.43 1.71 -0.36
C ASP A 25 -11.03 1.95 -1.82
N LEU A 26 -10.98 0.89 -2.65
CA LEU A 26 -10.69 1.00 -4.07
C LEU A 26 -11.70 1.88 -4.81
N PHE A 27 -12.98 1.82 -4.44
CA PHE A 27 -14.01 2.66 -5.03
C PHE A 27 -13.80 4.14 -4.66
N PHE A 28 -13.56 4.46 -3.39
CA PHE A 28 -13.30 5.83 -2.95
C PHE A 28 -12.05 6.43 -3.61
N PHE A 29 -10.95 5.67 -3.64
CA PHE A 29 -9.74 6.08 -4.36
C PHE A 29 -10.00 6.21 -5.85
N GLY A 30 -10.74 5.29 -6.45
CA GLY A 30 -11.13 5.32 -7.86
C GLY A 30 -11.88 6.61 -8.23
N CYS A 31 -12.88 7.00 -7.43
CA CYS A 31 -13.58 8.27 -7.61
C CYS A 31 -12.62 9.46 -7.52
N TYR A 32 -11.72 9.46 -6.55
CA TYR A 32 -10.75 10.53 -6.37
C TYR A 32 -9.74 10.61 -7.54
N PHE A 33 -9.28 9.47 -8.06
CA PHE A 33 -8.43 9.41 -9.25
C PHE A 33 -9.13 9.98 -10.48
N VAL A 34 -10.42 9.66 -10.66
CA VAL A 34 -11.22 10.24 -11.76
C VAL A 34 -11.32 11.76 -11.60
N THR A 35 -11.60 12.27 -10.40
CA THR A 35 -11.62 13.71 -10.14
C THR A 35 -10.28 14.35 -10.50
N TYR A 36 -9.15 13.80 -10.03
CA TYR A 36 -7.82 14.29 -10.39
C TYR A 36 -7.61 14.31 -11.91
N MET A 37 -7.98 13.23 -12.63
CA MET A 37 -7.82 13.15 -14.09
C MET A 37 -8.65 14.20 -14.82
N VAL A 38 -9.87 14.49 -14.36
CA VAL A 38 -10.73 15.54 -14.95
C VAL A 38 -10.11 16.91 -14.78
N PHE A 39 -9.70 17.28 -13.55
CA PHE A 39 -9.08 18.58 -13.28
C PHE A 39 -7.77 18.77 -14.05
N ARG A 40 -6.93 17.73 -14.07
CA ARG A 40 -5.73 17.70 -14.89
C ARG A 40 -6.04 17.93 -16.38
N ALA A 41 -7.09 17.32 -16.92
CA ALA A 41 -7.46 17.49 -18.32
C ALA A 41 -7.96 18.91 -18.64
N LEU A 42 -8.55 19.60 -17.66
CA LEU A 42 -9.00 20.98 -17.80
C LEU A 42 -7.84 21.98 -17.69
N SER A 43 -6.85 21.72 -16.82
CA SER A 43 -5.72 22.61 -16.51
C SER A 43 -4.36 21.98 -16.84
N ALA A 44 -4.24 21.37 -18.03
CA ALA A 44 -3.10 20.51 -18.36
C ALA A 44 -1.73 21.20 -18.30
N GLU A 45 -1.62 22.45 -18.76
CA GLU A 45 -0.34 23.19 -18.75
C GLU A 45 0.11 23.54 -17.33
N GLU A 46 -0.81 23.99 -16.48
CA GLU A 46 -0.52 24.33 -15.08
C GLU A 46 -0.12 23.09 -14.27
N PHE A 47 -0.83 21.98 -14.47
CA PHE A 47 -0.48 20.70 -13.85
C PHE A 47 0.88 20.20 -14.32
N ALA A 48 1.18 20.28 -15.62
CA ALA A 48 2.49 19.88 -16.16
C ALA A 48 3.63 20.77 -15.65
N ALA A 49 3.38 22.08 -15.44
CA ALA A 49 4.35 22.99 -14.86
C ALA A 49 4.62 22.65 -13.39
N ALA A 50 3.57 22.50 -12.58
CA ALA A 50 3.67 22.14 -11.16
C ALA A 50 4.33 20.76 -10.96
N GLN A 51 4.02 19.77 -11.81
CA GLN A 51 4.59 18.43 -11.73
C GLN A 51 6.11 18.39 -11.91
N ARG A 52 6.70 19.34 -12.65
CA ARG A 52 8.18 19.42 -12.82
C ARG A 52 8.92 19.71 -11.52
N HIS A 53 8.22 20.25 -10.53
CA HIS A 53 8.78 20.45 -9.20
C HIS A 53 8.86 19.16 -8.39
N LEU A 54 8.19 18.07 -8.81
CA LEU A 54 8.34 16.76 -8.18
C LEU A 54 9.63 16.07 -8.62
N ASN A 55 10.30 15.43 -7.67
CA ASN A 55 11.49 14.65 -7.97
C ASN A 55 11.10 13.22 -8.32
N VAL A 56 11.07 12.92 -9.62
CA VAL A 56 10.77 11.58 -10.14
C VAL A 56 11.71 10.52 -9.58
N GLY A 57 12.98 10.84 -9.31
CA GLY A 57 13.94 9.90 -8.71
C GLY A 57 13.54 9.47 -7.30
N ILE A 58 13.08 10.41 -6.46
CA ILE A 58 12.55 10.11 -5.12
C ILE A 58 11.24 9.30 -5.23
N GLY A 59 10.38 9.64 -6.18
CA GLY A 59 9.17 8.88 -6.50
C GLY A 59 9.48 7.42 -6.85
N VAL A 60 10.41 7.18 -7.79
CA VAL A 60 10.85 5.84 -8.21
C VAL A 60 11.48 5.07 -7.07
N ALA A 61 12.36 5.70 -6.29
CA ALA A 61 12.99 5.05 -5.13
C ALA A 61 11.94 4.55 -4.13
N ASN A 62 10.92 5.37 -3.83
CA ASN A 62 9.81 4.98 -2.96
C ASN A 62 9.00 3.82 -3.51
N THR A 63 8.70 3.84 -4.81
CA THR A 63 7.97 2.76 -5.47
C THR A 63 8.78 1.46 -5.41
N VAL A 64 10.09 1.49 -5.66
CA VAL A 64 10.96 0.30 -5.52
C VAL A 64 10.95 -0.23 -4.09
N VAL A 65 11.02 0.66 -3.08
CA VAL A 65 10.95 0.28 -1.66
C VAL A 65 9.64 -0.42 -1.33
N LEU A 66 8.49 0.11 -1.80
CA LEU A 66 7.19 -0.49 -1.57
C LEU A 66 6.99 -1.81 -2.32
N LEU A 67 7.40 -1.90 -3.58
CA LEU A 67 7.34 -3.17 -4.32
C LEU A 67 8.23 -4.25 -3.67
N THR A 68 9.39 -3.86 -3.15
CA THR A 68 10.26 -4.75 -2.38
C THR A 68 9.59 -5.19 -1.07
N SER A 69 8.91 -4.27 -0.39
CA SER A 69 8.07 -4.59 0.78
C SER A 69 6.99 -5.62 0.45
N SER A 70 6.31 -5.43 -0.68
CA SER A 70 5.28 -6.31 -1.21
C SER A 70 5.83 -7.71 -1.47
N LEU A 71 7.02 -7.81 -2.07
CA LEU A 71 7.72 -9.08 -2.27
C LEU A 71 8.02 -9.79 -0.94
N PHE A 72 8.56 -9.07 0.06
CA PHE A 72 8.81 -9.66 1.38
C PHE A 72 7.53 -10.16 2.05
N ALA A 73 6.43 -9.41 1.94
CA ALA A 73 5.13 -9.81 2.46
C ALA A 73 4.62 -11.11 1.79
N ALA A 74 4.73 -11.21 0.46
CA ALA A 74 4.38 -12.42 -0.29
C ALA A 74 5.23 -13.63 0.11
N LEU A 75 6.56 -13.45 0.22
CA LEU A 75 7.47 -14.49 0.68
C LEU A 75 7.16 -14.91 2.13
N ALA A 76 6.67 -14.00 2.97
CA ALA A 76 6.27 -14.33 4.33
C ALA A 76 5.06 -15.28 4.36
N VAL A 77 4.08 -15.07 3.49
CA VAL A 77 2.92 -15.98 3.34
C VAL A 77 3.38 -17.37 2.88
N LEU A 78 4.30 -17.45 1.92
CA LEU A 78 4.86 -18.73 1.50
C LEU A 78 5.58 -19.44 2.66
N ALA A 79 6.39 -18.71 3.43
CA ALA A 79 7.06 -19.26 4.60
C ALA A 79 6.07 -19.70 5.71
N VAL A 80 4.91 -19.04 5.84
CA VAL A 80 3.83 -19.47 6.74
C VAL A 80 3.25 -20.82 6.29
N ARG A 81 3.08 -21.03 4.99
CA ARG A 81 2.54 -22.28 4.41
C ARG A 81 3.49 -23.47 4.54
N GLU A 82 4.79 -23.21 4.61
CA GLU A 82 5.84 -24.21 4.85
C GLU A 82 6.14 -24.44 6.34
N ASP A 83 5.32 -23.90 7.25
CA ASP A 83 5.56 -23.91 8.70
C ASP A 83 6.93 -23.30 9.11
N ALA A 84 7.53 -22.46 8.25
CA ALA A 84 8.81 -21.81 8.46
C ALA A 84 8.65 -20.49 9.25
N TRP A 85 8.06 -20.58 10.45
CA TRP A 85 7.57 -19.44 11.25
C TRP A 85 8.61 -18.35 11.53
N ARG A 86 9.86 -18.74 11.79
CA ARG A 86 10.95 -17.78 12.07
C ARG A 86 11.29 -16.95 10.83
N LYS A 87 11.32 -17.61 9.66
CA LYS A 87 11.55 -16.98 8.35
C LYS A 87 10.37 -16.07 8.00
N ALA A 88 9.13 -16.56 8.13
CA ALA A 88 7.92 -15.77 7.92
C ALA A 88 7.91 -14.48 8.74
N ARG A 89 8.23 -14.58 10.04
CA ARG A 89 8.32 -13.41 10.92
C ARG A 89 9.40 -12.42 10.49
N GLY A 90 10.58 -12.91 10.09
CA GLY A 90 11.65 -12.05 9.59
C GLY A 90 11.24 -11.29 8.33
N LEU A 91 10.54 -11.96 7.42
CA LEU A 91 10.05 -11.38 6.17
C LEU A 91 8.94 -10.34 6.40
N LEU A 92 7.99 -10.59 7.31
CA LEU A 92 6.99 -9.58 7.69
C LEU A 92 7.62 -8.34 8.33
N LEU A 93 8.66 -8.52 9.16
CA LEU A 93 9.39 -7.39 9.75
C LEU A 93 10.16 -6.60 8.68
N ALA A 94 10.77 -7.29 7.71
CA ALA A 94 11.42 -6.65 6.58
C ALA A 94 10.43 -5.85 5.73
N ALA A 95 9.25 -6.40 5.45
CA ALA A 95 8.16 -5.67 4.79
C ALA A 95 7.75 -4.42 5.60
N GLY A 96 7.46 -4.57 6.89
CA GLY A 96 7.13 -3.44 7.75
C GLY A 96 8.23 -2.36 7.81
N ALA A 97 9.50 -2.75 7.80
CA ALA A 97 10.62 -1.81 7.77
C ALA A 97 10.69 -1.02 6.45
N CYS A 98 10.46 -1.67 5.31
CA CYS A 98 10.34 -1.00 4.01
C CYS A 98 9.16 -0.01 3.99
N GLY A 99 8.01 -0.39 4.54
CA GLY A 99 6.86 0.51 4.68
C GLY A 99 7.16 1.73 5.57
N ALA A 100 7.88 1.54 6.67
CA ALA A 100 8.30 2.65 7.53
C ALA A 100 9.32 3.57 6.82
N LEU A 101 10.25 3.00 6.05
CA LEU A 101 11.18 3.77 5.23
C LEU A 101 10.44 4.61 4.19
N PHE A 102 9.45 4.04 3.51
CA PHE A 102 8.57 4.77 2.61
C PHE A 102 7.90 5.97 3.30
N THR A 103 7.33 5.77 4.49
CA THR A 103 6.72 6.84 5.28
C THR A 103 7.72 7.97 5.56
N VAL A 104 8.94 7.64 6.00
CA VAL A 104 9.97 8.64 6.29
C VAL A 104 10.36 9.44 5.05
N ILE A 105 10.61 8.77 3.92
CA ILE A 105 10.97 9.45 2.67
C ILE A 105 9.83 10.36 2.21
N LYS A 106 8.57 9.93 2.32
CA LYS A 106 7.42 10.76 1.93
C LYS A 106 7.24 11.99 2.80
N VAL A 107 7.36 11.85 4.12
CA VAL A 107 7.29 12.99 5.04
C VAL A 107 8.42 13.98 4.77
N TYR A 108 9.62 13.48 4.46
CA TYR A 108 10.74 14.33 4.04
C TYR A 108 10.44 15.10 2.75
N GLU A 109 9.88 14.43 1.74
CA GLU A 109 9.52 15.07 0.47
C GLU A 109 8.46 16.16 0.67
N TRP A 110 7.43 15.92 1.47
CA TRP A 110 6.45 16.93 1.83
C TRP A 110 7.08 18.14 2.51
N TYR A 111 7.93 17.90 3.51
CA TYR A 111 8.62 18.98 4.22
C TYR A 111 9.46 19.83 3.25
N ALA A 112 10.18 19.19 2.33
CA ALA A 112 10.95 19.89 1.31
C ALA A 112 10.06 20.72 0.36
N LYS A 113 8.95 20.16 -0.14
CA LYS A 113 8.04 20.87 -1.06
C LYS A 113 7.32 22.05 -0.39
N ILE A 114 6.87 21.88 0.85
CA ILE A 114 6.29 22.98 1.64
C ILE A 114 7.34 24.07 1.89
N GLY A 115 8.60 23.69 2.17
CA GLY A 115 9.70 24.63 2.35
C GLY A 115 10.06 25.42 1.08
N GLU A 116 9.81 24.86 -0.10
CA GLU A 116 9.97 25.53 -1.40
C GLU A 116 8.80 26.47 -1.76
N GLY A 117 7.75 26.52 -0.93
CA GLY A 117 6.55 27.35 -1.15
C GLY A 117 5.41 26.64 -1.89
N HIS A 118 5.60 25.38 -2.27
CA HIS A 118 4.56 24.56 -2.92
C HIS A 118 3.57 24.03 -1.89
N THR A 119 2.52 24.82 -1.63
CA THR A 119 1.50 24.53 -0.62
C THR A 119 0.18 24.11 -1.27
N ILE A 120 -0.89 24.01 -0.47
CA ILE A 120 -2.23 23.59 -0.91
C ILE A 120 -2.91 24.67 -1.81
N GLU A 121 -2.34 25.87 -1.90
CA GLU A 121 -2.85 26.94 -2.77
C GLU A 121 -2.71 26.58 -4.26
N ASP A 122 -1.68 25.83 -4.62
CA ASP A 122 -1.52 25.29 -5.98
C ASP A 122 -2.46 24.08 -6.16
N GLU A 123 -3.31 24.11 -7.18
CA GLU A 123 -4.34 23.08 -7.40
C GLU A 123 -3.74 21.67 -7.53
N PHE A 124 -2.63 21.53 -8.27
CA PHE A 124 -1.88 20.28 -8.37
C PHE A 124 -1.36 19.80 -7.00
N PHE A 125 -0.75 20.68 -6.22
CA PHE A 125 -0.18 20.31 -4.93
C PHE A 125 -1.25 19.99 -3.90
N SER A 126 -2.43 20.64 -3.97
CA SER A 126 -3.61 20.26 -3.20
C SER A 126 -4.00 18.80 -3.43
N PHE A 127 -4.16 18.40 -4.70
CA PHE A 127 -4.44 16.99 -5.04
C PHE A 127 -3.28 16.06 -4.63
N TYR A 128 -2.04 16.48 -4.83
CA TYR A 128 -0.85 15.72 -4.42
C TYR A 128 -0.85 15.43 -2.91
N TYR A 129 -1.05 16.44 -2.05
CA TYR A 129 -1.02 16.26 -0.60
C TYR A 129 -2.21 15.45 -0.11
N VAL A 130 -3.40 15.62 -0.69
CA VAL A 130 -4.57 14.81 -0.29
C VAL A 130 -4.40 13.36 -0.73
N LEU A 131 -4.04 13.08 -1.98
CA LEU A 131 -3.84 11.72 -2.48
C LEU A 131 -2.75 10.98 -1.70
N THR A 132 -1.58 11.60 -1.61
CA THR A 132 -0.45 10.97 -0.92
C THR A 132 -0.69 10.91 0.59
N GLY A 133 -1.45 11.84 1.17
CA GLY A 133 -1.71 11.87 2.60
C GLY A 133 -2.75 10.86 3.05
N VAL A 134 -3.86 10.72 2.32
CA VAL A 134 -4.81 9.64 2.56
C VAL A 134 -4.11 8.29 2.37
N HIS A 135 -3.30 8.14 1.33
CA HIS A 135 -2.50 6.93 1.16
C HIS A 135 -1.54 6.67 2.33
N LEU A 136 -0.85 7.70 2.84
CA LEU A 136 0.06 7.56 3.97
C LEU A 136 -0.67 7.05 5.22
N VAL A 137 -1.89 7.53 5.48
CA VAL A 137 -2.74 7.01 6.55
C VAL A 137 -3.02 5.53 6.36
N HIS A 138 -3.35 5.08 5.14
CA HIS A 138 -3.56 3.67 4.84
C HIS A 138 -2.28 2.85 5.05
N VAL A 139 -1.11 3.36 4.66
CA VAL A 139 0.19 2.70 4.92
C VAL A 139 0.41 2.52 6.42
N LEU A 140 0.13 3.54 7.24
CA LEU A 140 0.25 3.45 8.70
C LEU A 140 -0.71 2.40 9.29
N LEU A 141 -1.95 2.33 8.80
CA LEU A 141 -2.90 1.28 9.18
C LEU A 141 -2.41 -0.11 8.73
N GLY A 142 -1.87 -0.22 7.52
CA GLY A 142 -1.26 -1.45 7.01
C GLY A 142 -0.07 -1.91 7.87
N LEU A 143 0.77 -0.98 8.34
CA LEU A 143 1.89 -1.28 9.21
C LEU A 143 1.42 -1.81 10.56
N LEU A 144 0.34 -1.25 11.10
CA LEU A 144 -0.30 -1.74 12.31
C LEU A 144 -0.82 -3.16 12.13
N VAL A 145 -1.50 -3.45 11.01
CA VAL A 145 -2.02 -4.78 10.70
C VAL A 145 -0.90 -5.80 10.46
N LEU A 146 0.16 -5.45 9.73
CA LEU A 146 1.36 -6.29 9.61
C LEU A 146 2.01 -6.54 10.98
N GLY A 147 2.04 -5.54 11.86
CA GLY A 147 2.53 -5.67 13.24
C GLY A 147 1.71 -6.66 14.06
N ILE A 148 0.39 -6.70 13.88
CA ILE A 148 -0.49 -7.71 14.47
C ILE A 148 -0.13 -9.11 13.91
N GLY A 149 0.05 -9.24 12.59
CA GLY A 149 0.50 -10.48 11.96
C GLY A 149 1.82 -11.01 12.54
N VAL A 150 2.81 -10.12 12.75
CA VAL A 150 4.08 -10.46 13.42
C VAL A 150 3.87 -10.96 14.85
N ARG A 151 2.95 -10.32 15.61
CA ARG A 151 2.64 -10.71 16.99
C ARG A 151 1.99 -12.10 17.04
N GLU A 152 1.09 -12.41 16.13
CA GLU A 152 0.43 -13.72 16.05
C GLU A 152 1.43 -14.84 15.72
N LEU A 153 2.49 -14.55 14.96
CA LEU A 153 3.56 -15.52 14.70
C LEU A 153 4.53 -15.75 15.88
N ARG A 154 4.55 -14.87 16.89
CA ARG A 154 5.41 -15.03 18.08
C ARG A 154 4.92 -16.10 19.06
N ALA A 155 3.61 -16.31 19.18
CA ALA A 155 3.04 -17.18 20.20
C ALA A 155 2.96 -18.64 19.71
N SER A 156 3.87 -19.50 20.17
CA SER A 156 4.02 -20.89 19.73
C SER A 156 2.76 -21.78 19.83
N GLY A 157 1.76 -21.40 20.63
CA GLY A 157 0.50 -22.16 20.78
C GLY A 157 -0.76 -21.50 20.21
N ARG A 158 -0.65 -20.31 19.59
CA ARG A 158 -1.81 -19.53 19.09
C ARG A 158 -1.56 -18.95 17.69
N ARG A 159 -0.64 -19.54 16.90
CA ARG A 159 -0.34 -19.05 15.56
C ARG A 159 -1.61 -19.05 14.70
N ARG A 160 -1.93 -17.91 14.10
CA ARG A 160 -3.08 -17.73 13.21
C ARG A 160 -2.60 -17.39 11.80
N PRO A 161 -2.26 -18.39 10.96
CA PRO A 161 -1.83 -18.19 9.57
C PRO A 161 -2.79 -17.30 8.79
N THR A 162 -4.11 -17.46 9.01
CA THR A 162 -5.15 -16.69 8.34
C THR A 162 -5.02 -15.18 8.58
N ILE A 163 -4.65 -14.75 9.79
CA ILE A 163 -4.46 -13.33 10.10
C ILE A 163 -3.27 -12.76 9.33
N VAL A 164 -2.20 -13.55 9.15
CA VAL A 164 -1.04 -13.13 8.36
C VAL A 164 -1.42 -13.00 6.89
N GLU A 165 -2.14 -13.98 6.32
CA GLU A 165 -2.61 -13.90 4.94
C GLU A 165 -3.52 -12.68 4.71
N GLN A 166 -4.45 -12.41 5.62
CA GLN A 166 -5.29 -11.22 5.58
C GLN A 166 -4.47 -9.92 5.68
N SER A 167 -3.48 -9.88 6.58
CA SER A 167 -2.61 -8.71 6.75
C SER A 167 -1.82 -8.40 5.47
N VAL A 168 -1.29 -9.45 4.82
CA VAL A 168 -0.50 -9.32 3.60
C VAL A 168 -1.38 -8.94 2.41
N LEU A 169 -2.60 -9.47 2.31
CA LEU A 169 -3.56 -9.06 1.28
C LEU A 169 -3.95 -7.59 1.40
N LEU A 170 -4.21 -7.08 2.62
CA LEU A 170 -4.42 -5.64 2.84
C LEU A 170 -3.19 -4.83 2.44
N TRP A 171 -1.98 -5.31 2.77
CA TRP A 171 -0.73 -4.65 2.39
C TRP A 171 -0.56 -4.54 0.86
N HIS A 172 -0.86 -5.61 0.13
CA HIS A 172 -0.81 -5.62 -1.34
C HIS A 172 -1.82 -4.66 -1.97
N MET A 173 -3.00 -4.52 -1.37
CA MET A 173 -3.98 -3.53 -1.81
C MET A 173 -3.43 -2.10 -1.64
N ILE A 174 -2.83 -1.79 -0.49
CA ILE A 174 -2.21 -0.48 -0.24
C ILE A 174 -1.11 -0.21 -1.28
N ASP A 175 -0.24 -1.19 -1.52
CA ASP A 175 0.82 -1.12 -2.52
C ASP A 175 0.27 -0.85 -3.94
N LEU A 176 -0.82 -1.52 -4.34
CA LEU A 176 -1.49 -1.27 -5.61
C LEU A 176 -1.99 0.18 -5.74
N LEU A 177 -2.59 0.74 -4.69
CA LEU A 177 -3.01 2.15 -4.68
C LEU A 177 -1.82 3.09 -4.89
N TRP A 178 -0.67 2.80 -4.26
CA TRP A 178 0.54 3.60 -4.45
C TRP A 178 1.01 3.58 -5.91
N VAL A 179 1.04 2.41 -6.54
CA VAL A 179 1.48 2.28 -7.94
C VAL A 179 0.63 3.17 -8.86
N VAL A 180 -0.69 3.22 -8.64
CA VAL A 180 -1.59 4.10 -9.40
C VAL A 180 -1.31 5.58 -9.09
N ILE A 181 -1.16 5.94 -7.81
CA ILE A 181 -0.83 7.32 -7.40
C ILE A 181 0.49 7.78 -8.03
N PHE A 182 1.52 6.93 -7.98
CA PHE A 182 2.82 7.20 -8.56
C PHE A 182 2.72 7.41 -10.08
N ALA A 183 1.97 6.56 -10.78
CA ALA A 183 1.75 6.71 -12.21
C ALA A 183 1.07 8.06 -12.55
N LEU A 184 0.04 8.44 -11.79
CA LEU A 184 -0.74 9.65 -12.02
C LEU A 184 0.00 10.95 -11.68
N LEU A 185 0.82 10.95 -10.62
CA LEU A 185 1.50 12.16 -10.12
C LEU A 185 2.93 12.34 -10.64
N TYR A 186 3.66 11.25 -10.94
CA TYR A 186 5.09 11.34 -11.30
C TYR A 186 5.39 10.98 -12.75
N LEU A 187 4.64 10.05 -13.35
CA LEU A 187 4.94 9.53 -14.70
C LEU A 187 4.08 10.17 -15.78
N MET A 188 2.80 10.35 -15.51
CA MET A 188 1.88 10.97 -16.43
C MET A 188 2.18 12.47 -16.41
N GLY A 189 3.02 12.97 -17.31
CA GLY A 189 3.42 14.37 -17.45
C GLY A 189 3.05 14.93 -18.81
#